data_AF-A0A2D7JUB2-F1
#
_entry.id   AF-A0A2D7JUB2-F1
#
_cell.length_a   1.000
_cell.length_b   1.000
_cell.length_c   1.000
_cell.angle_alpha   90.00
_cell.angle_beta   90.00
_cell.angle_gamma   90.00
#
_symmetry.space_group_name_H-M   'P 1'
#
loop_
_entity.id
_entity.type
_entity.pdbx_description
1 polymer ?
#
loop_
_entity_poly.entity_id
_entity_poly.type
_entity_poly.pdbx_seq_one_letter_code
_entity_poly.pdbx_strand_id
1 'polypeptide(L)'
;TCGGSLFNHDNVFHIHPITGQKLLYISYWDAGLRIVDVSNPPQVPDPEGISWPQDNEVGRWLGCPSANDGWYGPDGGGHANMSSEEWGGSSGALNGNGWIHYAVPYDHLLCNGAKDTDPMDTWDAECGTGPDDAEFGINWRHLTMIAPEYGTNTNHTGYIWTIDTTDPAKPFLLSKWKLPGSSILPDGSEHPHHYIPGGYIYSPHNGDTGTNGHVYWTHYHAGNWVTDHSDIWQDIEWVDGVPAPEVGYPAIVQMSETKTMGYFLPSGPIWMDDPKETLGYDMADCWASCMIPFDWGLQYDPRGYLFISEMVSGVYVVQMEEDKNPDFVYPPLYPTDD
;
A
#
# COMPACT_ATOMS: atom_id res chain seq x y z
N THR A 1 -24.82 2.85 -6.92
CA THR A 1 -23.83 3.71 -6.24
C THR A 1 -22.60 2.88 -5.99
N CYS A 2 -21.42 3.40 -6.27
CA CYS A 2 -20.18 2.66 -6.05
C CYS A 2 -19.83 2.71 -4.57
N GLY A 3 -19.96 1.57 -3.92
CA GLY A 3 -19.80 1.41 -2.49
C GLY A 3 -20.91 2.12 -1.70
N GLY A 4 -21.75 1.35 -1.01
CA GLY A 4 -22.40 1.89 0.18
C GLY A 4 -21.34 2.14 1.24
N SER A 5 -21.50 3.16 2.08
CA SER A 5 -20.66 3.41 3.25
C SER A 5 -21.00 2.40 4.38
N LEU A 6 -20.96 1.10 4.05
CA LEU A 6 -21.47 0.02 4.89
C LEU A 6 -20.44 -0.50 5.89
N PHE A 7 -19.15 -0.35 5.61
CA PHE A 7 -18.08 -0.87 6.46
C PHE A 7 -16.79 -0.07 6.27
N ASN A 8 -16.35 0.63 7.32
CA ASN A 8 -14.96 1.09 7.39
C ASN A 8 -14.12 -0.09 7.87
N HIS A 9 -13.07 -0.43 7.13
CA HIS A 9 -12.22 -1.55 7.54
C HIS A 9 -11.16 -1.09 8.53
N ASP A 10 -10.35 -0.12 8.09
CA ASP A 10 -9.23 0.39 8.87
C ASP A 10 -9.04 1.89 8.65
N ASN A 11 -8.30 2.52 9.56
CA ASN A 11 -7.98 3.94 9.51
C ASN A 11 -6.59 4.23 10.09
N VAL A 12 -5.79 4.99 9.34
CA VAL A 12 -4.49 5.47 9.79
C VAL A 12 -4.54 6.97 10.04
N PHE A 13 -4.06 7.39 11.21
CA PHE A 13 -3.86 8.79 11.54
C PHE A 13 -2.48 9.25 11.06
N HIS A 14 -2.43 10.37 10.37
CA HIS A 14 -1.18 10.95 9.90
C HIS A 14 -1.27 12.49 9.87
N ILE A 15 -0.15 13.19 10.12
CA ILE A 15 -0.07 14.65 10.01
C ILE A 15 0.56 14.97 8.66
N HIS A 16 -0.25 15.47 7.73
CA HIS A 16 0.18 15.70 6.36
C HIS A 16 1.41 16.62 6.30
N PRO A 17 2.52 16.21 5.66
CA PRO A 17 3.81 16.89 5.79
C PRO A 17 3.84 18.29 5.14
N ILE A 18 2.97 18.54 4.16
CA ILE A 18 2.83 19.85 3.50
C ILE A 18 1.80 20.74 4.22
N THR A 19 0.54 20.30 4.30
CA THR A 19 -0.55 21.14 4.83
C THR A 19 -0.58 21.24 6.35
N GLY A 20 0.07 20.33 7.08
CA GLY A 20 0.01 20.23 8.54
C GLY A 20 -1.35 19.77 9.08
N GLN A 21 -2.29 19.38 8.21
CA GLN A 21 -3.58 18.84 8.62
C GLN A 21 -3.40 17.51 9.32
N LYS A 22 -4.20 17.27 10.36
CA LYS A 22 -4.31 15.96 10.99
C LYS A 22 -5.35 15.16 10.23
N LEU A 23 -4.92 14.18 9.45
CA LEU A 23 -5.78 13.44 8.53
C LEU A 23 -5.99 12.00 9.01
N LEU A 24 -7.19 11.48 8.76
CA LEU A 24 -7.45 10.04 8.75
C LEU A 24 -7.51 9.55 7.31
N TYR A 25 -6.64 8.58 6.99
CA TYR A 25 -6.68 7.81 5.75
C TYR A 25 -7.47 6.54 6.03
N ILE A 26 -8.67 6.44 5.47
CA ILE A 26 -9.67 5.43 5.81
C ILE A 26 -9.84 4.47 4.64
N SER A 27 -9.67 3.19 4.91
CA SER A 27 -9.94 2.08 4.00
C SER A 27 -11.41 1.72 4.05
N TYR A 28 -12.15 2.04 2.99
CA TYR A 28 -13.60 1.96 2.97
C TYR A 28 -14.13 1.00 1.91
N TRP A 29 -13.55 -0.20 1.78
CA TRP A 29 -13.97 -1.22 0.83
C TRP A 29 -14.23 -0.64 -0.57
N ASP A 30 -15.45 -0.80 -1.09
CA ASP A 30 -15.87 -0.29 -2.40
C ASP A 30 -16.12 1.22 -2.43
N ALA A 31 -16.16 1.88 -1.28
CA ALA A 31 -16.10 3.33 -1.22
C ALA A 31 -14.66 3.85 -1.36
N GLY A 32 -13.64 2.97 -1.42
CA GLY A 32 -12.26 3.30 -1.74
C GLY A 32 -11.49 3.92 -0.56
N LEU A 33 -10.45 4.67 -0.88
CA LEU A 33 -9.73 5.50 0.10
C LEU A 33 -10.55 6.74 0.41
N ARG A 34 -10.71 7.07 1.70
CA ARG A 34 -11.29 8.34 2.16
C ARG A 34 -10.29 9.08 3.02
N ILE A 35 -10.19 10.39 2.81
CA ILE A 35 -9.28 11.25 3.55
C ILE A 35 -10.12 12.27 4.29
N VAL A 36 -10.07 12.23 5.63
CA VAL A 36 -10.86 13.10 6.49
C VAL A 36 -9.94 13.98 7.30
N ASP A 37 -10.24 15.28 7.35
CA ASP A 37 -9.59 16.20 8.29
C ASP A 37 -10.17 16.06 9.70
N VAL A 38 -9.32 15.59 10.62
CA VAL A 38 -9.60 15.45 12.04
C VAL A 38 -8.79 16.43 12.90
N SER A 39 -8.33 17.54 12.32
CA SER A 39 -7.60 18.59 13.02
C SER A 39 -8.40 19.19 14.18
N ASN A 40 -9.73 19.25 14.02
CA ASN A 40 -10.67 19.80 14.99
C ASN A 40 -11.81 18.80 15.27
N PRO A 41 -11.56 17.71 16.02
CA PRO A 41 -12.60 16.74 16.32
C PRO A 41 -13.70 17.38 17.20
N PRO A 42 -14.96 16.92 17.08
CA PRO A 42 -16.07 17.50 17.81
C PRO A 42 -15.86 17.32 19.31
N GLN A 43 -16.22 18.33 20.09
CA GLN A 43 -16.14 18.28 21.55
C GLN A 43 -17.20 17.39 22.18
N VAL A 44 -18.29 17.14 21.45
CA VAL A 44 -19.38 16.25 21.86
C VAL A 44 -19.35 15.04 20.94
N PRO A 45 -19.32 13.81 21.47
CA PRO A 45 -19.40 12.61 20.64
C PRO A 45 -20.67 12.62 19.76
N ASP A 46 -20.53 12.18 18.52
CA ASP A 46 -21.63 11.90 17.60
C ASP A 46 -21.92 10.39 17.62
N PRO A 47 -22.74 9.88 18.57
CA PRO A 47 -22.95 8.44 18.72
C PRO A 47 -23.65 7.80 17.53
N GLU A 48 -24.33 8.61 16.70
CA GLU A 48 -25.02 8.14 15.51
C GLU A 48 -24.15 8.29 14.24
N GLY A 49 -22.98 8.95 14.35
CA GLY A 49 -22.02 9.12 13.25
C GLY A 49 -22.63 9.80 12.02
N ILE A 50 -23.57 10.74 12.21
CA ILE A 50 -24.34 11.37 11.14
C ILE A 50 -23.58 12.55 10.53
N SER A 51 -22.76 13.24 11.32
CA SER A 51 -22.12 14.50 10.97
C SER A 51 -20.59 14.41 10.95
N TRP A 52 -20.00 13.72 11.92
CA TRP A 52 -18.55 13.56 12.01
C TRP A 52 -18.18 12.07 12.01
N PRO A 53 -17.18 11.63 11.22
CA PRO A 53 -16.25 12.42 10.39
C PRO A 53 -16.72 12.82 8.99
N GLN A 54 -17.89 12.39 8.53
CA GLN A 54 -18.28 12.43 7.11
C GLN A 54 -18.33 13.84 6.49
N ASP A 55 -18.72 14.87 7.27
CA ASP A 55 -18.76 16.27 6.78
C ASP A 55 -17.36 16.91 6.64
N ASN A 56 -16.31 16.24 7.14
CA ASN A 56 -14.92 16.72 7.08
C ASN A 56 -14.06 15.89 6.12
N GLU A 57 -14.69 15.16 5.20
CA GLU A 57 -13.97 14.50 4.13
C GLU A 57 -13.37 15.56 3.19
N VAL A 58 -12.04 15.56 3.07
CA VAL A 58 -11.31 16.51 2.21
C VAL A 58 -11.04 15.94 0.83
N GLY A 59 -10.92 14.61 0.73
CA GLY A 59 -10.67 13.92 -0.51
C GLY A 59 -10.98 12.43 -0.40
N ARG A 60 -11.01 11.79 -1.56
CA ARG A 60 -11.34 10.37 -1.72
C ARG A 60 -10.67 9.83 -2.97
N TRP A 61 -10.37 8.54 -3.03
CA TRP A 61 -9.97 7.84 -4.26
C TRP A 61 -10.87 6.62 -4.44
N LEU A 62 -11.66 6.59 -5.51
CA LEU A 62 -12.54 5.48 -5.89
C LEU A 62 -12.82 5.44 -7.40
N GLY A 63 -13.23 4.30 -7.93
CA GLY A 63 -13.45 4.12 -9.36
C GLY A 63 -14.76 4.65 -9.92
N CYS A 64 -15.41 5.62 -9.26
CA CYS A 64 -16.69 6.17 -9.72
C CYS A 64 -16.79 7.69 -9.56
N PRO A 65 -17.62 8.37 -10.38
CA PRO A 65 -17.79 9.80 -10.26
C PRO A 65 -18.50 10.12 -8.95
N SER A 66 -17.93 11.04 -8.19
CA SER A 66 -18.45 11.45 -6.88
C SER A 66 -18.56 12.97 -6.71
N ALA A 67 -18.13 13.75 -7.70
CA ALA A 67 -18.28 15.20 -7.72
C ALA A 67 -18.47 15.71 -9.16
N ASN A 68 -19.02 16.92 -9.27
CA ASN A 68 -19.36 17.56 -10.55
C ASN A 68 -18.28 18.54 -11.06
N ASP A 69 -17.19 18.72 -10.31
CA ASP A 69 -16.09 19.65 -10.62
C ASP A 69 -15.14 19.15 -11.72
N GLY A 70 -15.39 17.95 -12.25
CA GLY A 70 -14.64 17.36 -13.35
C GLY A 70 -13.33 16.69 -12.94
N TRP A 71 -12.81 16.94 -11.73
CA TRP A 71 -11.63 16.24 -11.19
C TRP A 71 -11.89 14.72 -11.12
N TYR A 72 -13.12 14.38 -10.76
CA TYR A 72 -13.60 13.00 -10.64
C TYR A 72 -14.18 12.44 -11.96
N GLY A 73 -14.03 13.19 -13.07
CA GLY A 73 -14.45 12.87 -14.44
C GLY A 73 -15.96 13.03 -14.69
N PRO A 74 -16.39 13.43 -15.92
CA PRO A 74 -17.81 13.51 -16.27
C PRO A 74 -18.51 12.14 -16.43
N ASP A 75 -17.74 11.08 -16.73
CA ASP A 75 -18.23 9.71 -16.95
C ASP A 75 -17.85 8.75 -15.82
N GLY A 76 -17.03 9.19 -14.86
CA GLY A 76 -16.68 8.44 -13.67
C GLY A 76 -15.26 7.97 -13.50
N GLY A 77 -14.86 7.89 -12.23
CA GLY A 77 -13.64 7.22 -11.80
C GLY A 77 -12.36 8.00 -12.05
N GLY A 78 -12.38 9.34 -12.04
CA GLY A 78 -11.24 10.24 -12.35
C GLY A 78 -9.92 9.97 -11.60
N HIS A 79 -9.96 9.10 -10.60
CA HIS A 79 -8.83 8.54 -9.89
C HIS A 79 -7.97 7.52 -10.68
N ALA A 80 -8.58 6.81 -11.63
CA ALA A 80 -7.93 5.84 -12.53
C ALA A 80 -8.69 5.61 -13.86
N ASN A 81 -9.65 6.47 -14.18
CA ASN A 81 -10.56 6.42 -15.33
C ASN A 81 -11.32 5.08 -15.50
N MET A 82 -11.74 4.48 -14.39
CA MET A 82 -12.50 3.22 -14.37
C MET A 82 -13.99 3.47 -14.41
N SER A 83 -14.72 2.60 -15.10
CA SER A 83 -16.17 2.52 -14.98
C SER A 83 -16.59 1.88 -13.65
N SER A 84 -17.86 2.06 -13.27
CA SER A 84 -18.40 1.45 -12.04
C SER A 84 -18.36 -0.08 -12.04
N GLU A 85 -18.46 -0.70 -13.22
CA GLU A 85 -18.35 -2.16 -13.37
C GLU A 85 -16.90 -2.61 -13.21
N GLU A 86 -15.95 -1.87 -13.78
CA GLU A 86 -14.52 -2.13 -13.57
C GLU A 86 -14.11 -1.92 -12.12
N TRP A 87 -14.80 -1.06 -11.36
CA TRP A 87 -14.53 -0.84 -9.94
C TRP A 87 -15.17 -1.88 -9.02
N GLY A 88 -16.50 -1.93 -9.00
CA GLY A 88 -17.28 -2.71 -8.02
C GLY A 88 -17.97 -3.95 -8.58
N GLY A 89 -17.81 -4.23 -9.88
CA GLY A 89 -18.28 -5.46 -10.48
C GLY A 89 -17.47 -6.67 -10.02
N SER A 90 -17.95 -7.88 -10.31
CA SER A 90 -17.22 -9.11 -9.99
C SER A 90 -15.84 -9.14 -10.64
N SER A 91 -15.66 -8.50 -11.80
CA SER A 91 -14.36 -8.32 -12.45
C SER A 91 -13.46 -7.30 -11.74
N GLY A 92 -14.03 -6.23 -11.17
CA GLY A 92 -13.29 -5.19 -10.44
C GLY A 92 -12.72 -5.68 -9.12
N ALA A 93 -13.52 -6.41 -8.35
CA ALA A 93 -13.07 -7.10 -7.15
C ALA A 93 -11.96 -8.11 -7.46
N LEU A 94 -12.08 -8.89 -8.54
CA LEU A 94 -11.03 -9.84 -8.93
C LEU A 94 -9.71 -9.14 -9.35
N ASN A 95 -9.75 -7.87 -9.76
CA ASN A 95 -8.60 -7.10 -10.20
C ASN A 95 -8.11 -6.08 -9.17
N GLY A 96 -8.62 -6.14 -7.93
CA GLY A 96 -8.19 -5.28 -6.84
C GLY A 96 -8.57 -3.83 -6.94
N ASN A 97 -9.55 -3.49 -7.77
CA ASN A 97 -10.01 -2.13 -7.92
C ASN A 97 -10.87 -1.72 -6.72
N GLY A 98 -11.73 -2.60 -6.20
CA GLY A 98 -12.55 -2.36 -4.99
C GLY A 98 -11.99 -3.00 -3.72
N TRP A 99 -12.84 -3.14 -2.69
CA TRP A 99 -12.50 -3.83 -1.42
C TRP A 99 -11.26 -3.32 -0.70
N ILE A 100 -11.02 -2.00 -0.74
CA ILE A 100 -9.89 -1.37 -0.06
C ILE A 100 -9.95 -1.64 1.45
N HIS A 101 -8.86 -2.22 1.94
CA HIS A 101 -8.75 -2.85 3.25
C HIS A 101 -7.70 -2.15 4.13
N TYR A 102 -6.54 -1.79 3.54
CA TYR A 102 -5.51 -1.00 4.19
C TYR A 102 -5.12 0.22 3.37
N ALA A 103 -4.68 1.25 4.09
CA ALA A 103 -4.09 2.46 3.56
C ALA A 103 -2.88 2.82 4.42
N VAL A 104 -1.73 3.04 3.81
CA VAL A 104 -0.48 3.42 4.48
C VAL A 104 0.02 4.70 3.81
N PRO A 105 -0.20 5.88 4.41
CA PRO A 105 0.42 7.11 3.96
C PRO A 105 1.91 7.10 4.32
N TYR A 106 2.76 7.67 3.47
CA TYR A 106 4.15 7.91 3.81
C TYR A 106 4.27 8.92 4.94
N ASP A 107 5.22 8.70 5.85
CA ASP A 107 5.47 9.67 6.92
C ASP A 107 6.18 10.96 6.44
N HIS A 108 6.80 10.91 5.27
CA HIS A 108 7.63 11.96 4.70
C HIS A 108 7.35 12.15 3.21
N LEU A 109 7.93 13.20 2.62
CA LEU A 109 7.85 13.43 1.18
C LEU A 109 8.97 12.67 0.47
N LEU A 110 8.62 12.06 -0.66
CA LEU A 110 9.59 11.51 -1.61
C LEU A 110 9.88 12.55 -2.68
N CYS A 111 11.15 12.68 -3.06
CA CYS A 111 11.52 13.50 -4.20
C CYS A 111 11.94 12.61 -5.38
N ASN A 112 11.59 13.03 -6.60
CA ASN A 112 12.01 12.48 -7.89
C ASN A 112 13.33 11.66 -7.88
N GLY A 113 13.22 10.34 -7.70
CA GLY A 113 14.36 9.41 -7.76
C GLY A 113 15.28 9.41 -6.52
N ALA A 114 14.99 10.24 -5.52
CA ALA A 114 15.73 10.26 -4.26
C ALA A 114 15.44 8.99 -3.47
N LYS A 115 16.47 8.16 -3.29
CA LYS A 115 16.36 6.85 -2.62
C LYS A 115 16.46 6.97 -1.11
N ASP A 116 17.30 7.87 -0.62
CA ASP A 116 17.60 8.03 0.80
C ASP A 116 17.02 9.33 1.34
N THR A 117 16.46 9.31 2.55
CA THR A 117 15.95 10.54 3.20
C THR A 117 17.03 11.43 3.82
N ASP A 118 18.22 10.90 4.06
CA ASP A 118 19.32 11.57 4.75
C ASP A 118 20.69 11.01 4.30
N PRO A 119 21.68 11.85 3.93
CA PRO A 119 21.62 13.31 3.93
C PRO A 119 21.11 13.88 2.60
N MET A 120 20.16 14.82 2.71
CA MET A 120 19.53 15.51 1.58
C MET A 120 20.52 16.29 0.70
N ASP A 121 21.73 16.56 1.18
CA ASP A 121 22.78 17.24 0.41
C ASP A 121 23.39 16.37 -0.71
N THR A 122 23.09 15.07 -0.71
CA THR A 122 23.47 14.13 -1.76
C THR A 122 22.47 14.05 -2.90
N TRP A 123 21.32 14.71 -2.78
CA TRP A 123 20.24 14.62 -3.75
C TRP A 123 20.53 15.44 -5.00
N ASP A 124 19.93 15.04 -6.12
CA ASP A 124 20.03 15.78 -7.37
C ASP A 124 19.37 17.17 -7.26
N ALA A 125 19.83 18.11 -8.09
CA ALA A 125 19.33 19.49 -8.10
C ALA A 125 17.81 19.57 -8.34
N GLU A 126 17.25 18.54 -8.99
CA GLU A 126 15.82 18.41 -9.25
C GLU A 126 14.97 18.22 -7.98
N CYS A 127 15.59 17.99 -6.83
CA CYS A 127 14.91 17.99 -5.55
C CYS A 127 14.82 19.35 -4.86
N GLY A 128 15.37 20.41 -5.48
CA GLY A 128 15.17 21.78 -5.03
C GLY A 128 15.43 22.01 -3.53
N THR A 129 14.70 22.97 -2.96
CA THR A 129 14.78 23.29 -1.53
C THR A 129 13.60 22.75 -0.70
N GLY A 130 12.71 21.97 -1.32
CA GLY A 130 11.49 21.43 -0.72
C GLY A 130 10.25 21.59 -1.63
N PRO A 131 9.06 21.18 -1.15
CA PRO A 131 7.82 21.24 -1.93
C PRO A 131 7.37 22.65 -2.32
N ASP A 132 7.83 23.69 -1.60
CA ASP A 132 7.52 25.10 -1.88
C ASP A 132 8.43 25.72 -2.97
N ASP A 133 9.41 24.97 -3.49
CA ASP A 133 10.31 25.45 -4.52
C ASP A 133 9.55 25.72 -5.83
N ALA A 134 9.77 26.90 -6.42
CA ALA A 134 9.00 27.35 -7.58
C ALA A 134 9.32 26.58 -8.87
N GLU A 135 10.50 25.97 -8.97
CA GLU A 135 10.94 25.22 -10.15
C GLU A 135 10.85 23.71 -9.88
N PHE A 136 11.33 23.27 -8.73
CA PHE A 136 11.50 21.86 -8.40
C PHE A 136 10.52 21.34 -7.33
N GLY A 137 9.66 22.19 -6.77
CA GLY A 137 8.67 21.77 -5.77
C GLY A 137 7.69 20.73 -6.30
N ILE A 138 7.45 20.73 -7.62
CA ILE A 138 6.66 19.72 -8.33
C ILE A 138 7.27 18.31 -8.25
N ASN A 139 8.52 18.15 -7.86
CA ASN A 139 9.16 16.83 -7.76
C ASN A 139 8.94 16.16 -6.41
N TRP A 140 8.42 16.90 -5.43
CA TRP A 140 8.10 16.40 -4.10
C TRP A 140 6.69 15.83 -4.06
N ARG A 141 6.59 14.60 -3.56
CA ARG A 141 5.35 13.82 -3.57
C ARG A 141 5.10 13.19 -2.22
N HIS A 142 3.84 13.27 -1.80
CA HIS A 142 3.33 12.48 -0.68
C HIS A 142 2.52 11.32 -1.26
N LEU A 143 2.98 10.10 -1.02
CA LEU A 143 2.35 8.90 -1.54
C LEU A 143 1.55 8.19 -0.45
N THR A 144 0.42 7.62 -0.82
CA THR A 144 -0.37 6.72 0.02
C THR A 144 -0.56 5.43 -0.73
N MET A 145 -0.20 4.32 -0.10
CA MET A 145 -0.40 3.01 -0.69
C MET A 145 -1.69 2.42 -0.15
N ILE A 146 -2.52 1.89 -1.03
CA ILE A 146 -3.76 1.23 -0.64
C ILE A 146 -3.77 -0.20 -1.14
N ALA A 147 -4.35 -1.08 -0.32
CA ALA A 147 -4.41 -2.49 -0.60
C ALA A 147 -5.81 -3.05 -0.33
N PRO A 148 -6.36 -3.86 -1.24
CA PRO A 148 -7.61 -4.56 -1.06
C PRO A 148 -7.48 -5.92 -0.35
N GLU A 149 -8.56 -6.34 0.32
CA GLU A 149 -8.71 -7.69 0.87
C GLU A 149 -9.74 -8.51 0.10
N TYR A 150 -9.44 -9.79 -0.12
CA TYR A 150 -10.32 -10.74 -0.80
C TYR A 150 -10.39 -12.02 0.00
N GLY A 151 -11.58 -12.54 0.29
CA GLY A 151 -11.71 -13.84 0.95
C GLY A 151 -11.18 -15.01 0.12
N THR A 152 -11.43 -15.01 -1.20
CA THR A 152 -10.84 -15.95 -2.16
C THR A 152 -10.91 -15.31 -3.55
N ASN A 153 -9.81 -15.27 -4.31
CA ASN A 153 -9.79 -14.66 -5.64
C ASN A 153 -9.00 -15.53 -6.64
N THR A 154 -9.63 -15.92 -7.74
CA THR A 154 -9.04 -16.73 -8.83
C THR A 154 -8.18 -15.94 -9.81
N ASN A 155 -8.15 -14.62 -9.72
CA ASN A 155 -7.25 -13.72 -10.47
C ASN A 155 -6.00 -13.35 -9.64
N HIS A 156 -5.93 -13.82 -8.39
CA HIS A 156 -4.77 -13.83 -7.48
C HIS A 156 -4.04 -12.50 -7.33
N THR A 157 -4.39 -11.80 -6.28
CA THR A 157 -3.98 -10.42 -6.17
C THR A 157 -3.50 -10.12 -4.77
N GLY A 158 -2.19 -9.93 -4.64
CA GLY A 158 -1.61 -9.07 -3.60
C GLY A 158 -1.50 -7.65 -4.15
N TYR A 159 -2.59 -7.11 -4.71
CA TYR A 159 -2.54 -5.79 -5.34
C TYR A 159 -2.19 -4.73 -4.31
N ILE A 160 -1.29 -3.83 -4.68
CA ILE A 160 -1.00 -2.61 -3.95
C ILE A 160 -1.04 -1.47 -4.96
N TRP A 161 -1.70 -0.39 -4.60
CA TRP A 161 -1.90 0.76 -5.45
C TRP A 161 -1.18 1.95 -4.83
N THR A 162 -0.37 2.64 -5.61
CA THR A 162 0.30 3.85 -5.15
C THR A 162 -0.49 5.07 -5.60
N ILE A 163 -1.03 5.80 -4.63
CA ILE A 163 -1.87 6.96 -4.83
C ILE A 163 -1.06 8.21 -4.48
N ASP A 164 -1.00 9.17 -5.41
CA ASP A 164 -0.55 10.51 -5.09
C ASP A 164 -1.56 11.14 -4.14
N THR A 165 -1.08 11.64 -3.01
CA THR A 165 -1.87 12.34 -2.00
C THR A 165 -1.19 13.63 -1.58
N THR A 166 -0.34 14.19 -2.45
CA THR A 166 0.41 15.44 -2.23
C THR A 166 -0.54 16.62 -1.99
N ASP A 167 -1.61 16.68 -2.77
CA ASP A 167 -2.81 17.43 -2.43
C ASP A 167 -3.87 16.42 -1.95
N PRO A 168 -4.19 16.37 -0.64
CA PRO A 168 -5.12 15.39 -0.10
C PRO A 168 -6.55 15.57 -0.62
N ALA A 169 -6.90 16.72 -1.22
CA ALA A 169 -8.19 16.94 -1.85
C ALA A 169 -8.27 16.40 -3.30
N LYS A 170 -7.11 16.04 -3.87
CA LYS A 170 -6.95 15.67 -5.28
C LYS A 170 -6.10 14.40 -5.45
N PRO A 171 -6.47 13.28 -4.82
CA PRO A 171 -5.68 12.07 -4.96
C PRO A 171 -5.83 11.43 -6.36
N PHE A 172 -4.77 10.84 -6.90
CA PHE A 172 -4.82 10.14 -8.19
C PHE A 172 -3.80 8.99 -8.25
N LEU A 173 -4.05 8.04 -9.15
CA LEU A 173 -3.22 6.83 -9.25
C LEU A 173 -1.89 7.10 -9.97
N LEU A 174 -0.78 6.58 -9.41
CA LEU A 174 0.56 6.65 -10.01
C LEU A 174 1.09 5.27 -10.45
N SER A 175 0.83 4.23 -9.67
CA SER A 175 1.36 2.88 -9.93
C SER A 175 0.46 1.79 -9.36
N LYS A 176 0.68 0.56 -9.85
CA LYS A 176 0.06 -0.67 -9.36
C LYS A 176 1.13 -1.76 -9.27
N TRP A 177 1.18 -2.40 -8.12
CA TRP A 177 2.00 -3.58 -7.87
C TRP A 177 1.12 -4.80 -7.58
N LYS A 178 1.65 -5.99 -7.85
CA LYS A 178 1.07 -7.26 -7.40
C LYS A 178 2.18 -8.27 -7.17
N LEU A 179 1.85 -9.34 -6.45
CA LEU A 179 2.73 -10.49 -6.26
C LEU A 179 3.37 -10.94 -7.60
N PRO A 180 4.71 -11.00 -7.68
CA PRO A 180 5.41 -11.37 -8.90
C PRO A 180 5.35 -12.88 -9.18
N GLY A 181 5.63 -13.25 -10.44
CA GLY A 181 5.73 -14.63 -10.90
C GLY A 181 4.52 -15.14 -11.69
N SER A 182 4.70 -16.25 -12.41
CA SER A 182 3.65 -17.01 -13.07
C SER A 182 3.33 -18.29 -12.28
N SER A 183 2.29 -19.01 -12.68
CA SER A 183 1.95 -20.30 -12.05
C SER A 183 1.28 -21.24 -13.02
N ILE A 184 1.25 -22.53 -12.67
CA ILE A 184 0.57 -23.56 -13.46
C ILE A 184 -0.77 -23.88 -12.81
N LEU A 185 -1.85 -23.76 -13.58
CA LEU A 185 -3.21 -24.10 -13.17
C LEU A 185 -3.37 -25.62 -12.97
N PRO A 186 -4.41 -26.08 -12.25
CA PRO A 186 -4.69 -27.51 -12.07
C PRO A 186 -4.89 -28.28 -13.39
N ASP A 187 -5.27 -27.59 -14.47
CA ASP A 187 -5.41 -28.16 -15.81
C ASP A 187 -4.10 -28.19 -16.62
N GLY A 188 -2.98 -27.72 -16.03
CA GLY A 188 -1.65 -27.69 -16.62
C GLY A 188 -1.35 -26.46 -17.48
N SER A 189 -2.29 -25.53 -17.64
CA SER A 189 -2.04 -24.28 -18.36
C SER A 189 -1.28 -23.26 -17.50
N GLU A 190 -0.51 -22.37 -18.14
CA GLU A 190 0.20 -21.30 -17.44
C GLU A 190 -0.72 -20.10 -17.21
N HIS A 191 -0.79 -19.66 -15.97
CA HIS A 191 -1.40 -18.40 -15.55
C HIS A 191 -0.31 -17.32 -15.47
N PRO A 192 -0.53 -16.13 -16.06
CA PRO A 192 0.49 -15.09 -16.14
C PRO A 192 0.84 -14.46 -14.78
N HIS A 193 0.10 -14.82 -13.73
CA HIS A 193 0.29 -14.33 -12.35
C HIS A 193 0.37 -15.53 -11.41
N HIS A 194 0.88 -15.31 -10.19
CA HIS A 194 0.88 -16.33 -9.15
C HIS A 194 -0.52 -16.93 -8.98
N TYR A 195 -0.70 -18.25 -9.10
CA TYR A 195 -2.00 -18.95 -8.99
C TYR A 195 -2.17 -19.56 -7.62
N ILE A 196 -3.34 -19.36 -7.01
CA ILE A 196 -3.66 -19.85 -5.67
C ILE A 196 -4.88 -20.77 -5.76
N PRO A 197 -4.70 -22.08 -5.55
CA PRO A 197 -5.81 -23.00 -5.39
C PRO A 197 -6.73 -22.55 -4.24
N GLY A 198 -8.06 -22.65 -4.44
CA GLY A 198 -9.04 -22.12 -3.49
C GLY A 198 -8.85 -22.59 -2.05
N GLY A 199 -9.18 -21.69 -1.10
CA GLY A 199 -9.06 -21.93 0.34
C GLY A 199 -7.99 -21.09 1.04
N TYR A 200 -7.18 -20.32 0.31
CA TYR A 200 -6.17 -19.43 0.86
C TYR A 200 -6.39 -17.97 0.46
N ILE A 201 -5.94 -17.07 1.33
CA ILE A 201 -6.02 -15.62 1.15
C ILE A 201 -4.61 -15.09 0.91
N TYR A 202 -4.35 -14.36 -0.16
CA TYR A 202 -3.04 -13.73 -0.43
C TYR A 202 -3.11 -12.19 -0.44
N SER A 203 -4.10 -11.66 0.26
CA SER A 203 -4.32 -10.22 0.41
C SER A 203 -3.26 -9.58 1.29
N PRO A 204 -2.86 -8.33 0.98
CA PRO A 204 -2.07 -7.54 1.92
C PRO A 204 -2.87 -7.29 3.20
N HIS A 205 -2.23 -7.51 4.35
CA HIS A 205 -2.85 -7.38 5.65
C HIS A 205 -2.20 -6.32 6.55
N ASN A 206 -1.01 -5.85 6.22
CA ASN A 206 -0.42 -4.72 6.92
C ASN A 206 0.70 -4.16 6.07
N GLY A 207 1.12 -2.94 6.37
CA GLY A 207 2.31 -2.37 5.79
C GLY A 207 2.79 -1.17 6.56
N ASP A 208 4.05 -0.83 6.31
CA ASP A 208 4.70 0.31 6.92
C ASP A 208 5.73 0.88 5.95
N THR A 209 5.98 2.18 6.06
CA THR A 209 6.93 2.88 5.20
C THR A 209 8.32 2.88 5.82
N GLY A 210 9.33 2.62 4.99
CA GLY A 210 10.73 2.72 5.40
C GLY A 210 11.20 4.16 5.54
N THR A 211 12.48 4.35 5.85
CA THR A 211 13.14 5.65 5.74
C THR A 211 13.39 6.07 4.29
N ASN A 212 13.21 5.17 3.33
CA ASN A 212 13.53 5.37 1.92
C ASN A 212 12.23 5.32 1.10
N GLY A 213 12.33 5.33 -0.23
CA GLY A 213 11.20 4.96 -1.10
C GLY A 213 10.69 3.52 -0.89
N HIS A 214 11.17 2.81 0.13
CA HIS A 214 10.77 1.46 0.48
C HIS A 214 9.44 1.43 1.22
N VAL A 215 8.63 0.44 0.85
CA VAL A 215 7.44 0.07 1.62
C VAL A 215 7.41 -1.43 1.82
N TYR A 216 7.16 -1.82 3.06
CA TYR A 216 7.08 -3.21 3.49
C TYR A 216 5.63 -3.59 3.69
N TRP A 217 5.26 -4.78 3.23
CA TRP A 217 3.89 -5.26 3.30
C TRP A 217 3.85 -6.72 3.69
N THR A 218 2.99 -7.06 4.64
CA THR A 218 2.62 -8.45 4.90
C THR A 218 1.47 -8.84 4.03
N HIS A 219 1.49 -10.08 3.58
CA HIS A 219 0.37 -10.73 2.97
C HIS A 219 0.04 -11.97 3.77
N TYR A 220 -1.25 -12.23 3.90
CA TYR A 220 -1.69 -13.58 4.20
C TYR A 220 -1.08 -14.55 3.19
N HIS A 221 -0.55 -15.68 3.64
CA HIS A 221 0.03 -16.79 2.86
C HIS A 221 1.13 -16.48 1.82
N ALA A 222 1.48 -15.21 1.60
CA ALA A 222 2.52 -14.78 0.67
C ALA A 222 3.75 -14.20 1.37
N GLY A 223 3.73 -14.12 2.70
CA GLY A 223 4.81 -13.58 3.51
C GLY A 223 4.94 -12.07 3.38
N ASN A 224 6.17 -11.59 3.46
CA ASN A 224 6.52 -10.17 3.51
C ASN A 224 7.20 -9.77 2.23
N TRP A 225 6.84 -8.60 1.71
CA TRP A 225 7.38 -8.07 0.47
C TRP A 225 7.90 -6.66 0.69
N VAL A 226 9.01 -6.34 0.04
CA VAL A 226 9.59 -5.00 0.01
C VAL A 226 9.45 -4.46 -1.40
N THR A 227 8.87 -3.28 -1.51
CA THR A 227 8.67 -2.56 -2.77
C THR A 227 9.35 -1.22 -2.74
N ASP A 228 9.91 -0.77 -3.85
CA ASP A 228 10.54 0.53 -4.01
C ASP A 228 9.69 1.46 -4.87
N HIS A 229 9.50 2.68 -4.36
CA HIS A 229 8.65 3.75 -4.85
C HIS A 229 9.43 5.05 -5.07
N SER A 230 10.76 5.08 -4.86
CA SER A 230 11.59 6.29 -4.99
C SER A 230 11.52 6.92 -6.37
N ASP A 231 11.46 6.07 -7.40
CA ASP A 231 11.53 6.47 -8.80
C ASP A 231 10.14 6.70 -9.42
N ILE A 232 9.05 6.55 -8.63
CA ILE A 232 7.68 6.56 -9.17
C ILE A 232 7.34 7.85 -9.90
N TRP A 233 7.78 8.99 -9.37
CA TRP A 233 7.51 10.28 -10.01
C TRP A 233 8.26 10.44 -11.34
N GLN A 234 9.50 9.94 -11.39
CA GLN A 234 10.39 10.04 -12.54
C GLN A 234 9.97 9.14 -13.70
N ASP A 235 9.52 7.93 -13.36
CA ASP A 235 9.24 6.86 -14.31
C ASP A 235 7.83 7.00 -14.95
N ILE A 236 7.04 8.00 -14.55
CA ILE A 236 5.76 8.31 -15.20
C ILE A 236 5.98 8.96 -16.56
N GLU A 237 5.33 8.43 -17.59
CA GLU A 237 5.23 9.10 -18.88
C GLU A 237 4.03 10.04 -18.88
N TRP A 238 4.30 11.34 -18.92
CA TRP A 238 3.28 12.38 -18.94
C TRP A 238 2.81 12.72 -20.36
N VAL A 239 1.57 13.19 -20.47
CA VAL A 239 1.05 13.77 -21.72
C VAL A 239 1.95 14.93 -22.13
N ASP A 240 2.36 14.94 -23.40
CA ASP A 240 3.30 15.91 -23.97
C ASP A 240 4.68 15.98 -23.28
N GLY A 241 5.01 14.99 -22.42
CA GLY A 241 6.27 14.93 -21.67
C GLY A 241 6.39 15.99 -20.56
N VAL A 242 5.27 16.58 -20.11
CA VAL A 242 5.26 17.63 -19.09
C VAL A 242 4.45 17.16 -17.88
N PRO A 243 5.06 17.11 -16.67
CA PRO A 243 4.31 16.80 -15.46
C PRO A 243 3.17 17.78 -15.20
N ALA A 244 1.96 17.23 -15.02
CA ALA A 244 0.72 18.00 -14.80
C ALA A 244 -0.13 17.37 -13.68
N PRO A 245 0.38 17.32 -12.43
CA PRO A 245 -0.33 16.74 -11.28
C PRO A 245 -1.67 17.43 -11.01
N GLU A 246 -1.83 18.69 -11.39
CA GLU A 246 -3.07 19.47 -11.26
C GLU A 246 -4.18 19.04 -12.22
N VAL A 247 -3.88 18.13 -13.15
CA VAL A 247 -4.85 17.43 -14.03
C VAL A 247 -5.15 16.01 -13.51
N GLY A 248 -4.24 15.41 -12.75
CA GLY A 248 -4.38 14.07 -12.17
C GLY A 248 -4.14 12.94 -13.18
N TYR A 249 -4.77 11.79 -12.95
CA TYR A 249 -4.60 10.58 -13.77
C TYR A 249 -4.75 10.79 -15.29
N PRO A 250 -5.66 11.65 -15.80
CA PRO A 250 -5.75 11.92 -17.24
C PRO A 250 -4.50 12.53 -17.90
N ALA A 251 -3.56 13.08 -17.12
CA ALA A 251 -2.27 13.56 -17.63
C ALA A 251 -1.19 12.47 -17.72
N ILE A 252 -1.51 11.23 -17.36
CA ILE A 252 -0.58 10.10 -17.42
C ILE A 252 -0.83 9.28 -18.69
N VAL A 253 0.21 9.12 -19.50
CA VAL A 253 0.23 8.20 -20.66
C VAL A 253 0.58 6.78 -20.20
N GLN A 254 1.57 6.67 -19.31
CA GLN A 254 2.01 5.40 -18.74
C GLN A 254 2.32 5.58 -17.25
N MET A 255 1.73 4.71 -16.43
CA MET A 255 2.03 4.63 -14.99
C MET A 255 3.46 4.16 -14.75
N SER A 256 4.03 4.52 -13.60
CA SER A 256 5.32 3.98 -13.17
C SER A 256 5.20 2.50 -12.80
N GLU A 257 6.31 1.78 -12.91
CA GLU A 257 6.47 0.45 -12.33
C GLU A 257 6.91 0.56 -10.86
N THR A 258 6.24 -0.15 -9.96
CA THR A 258 6.74 -0.37 -8.59
C THR A 258 7.71 -1.55 -8.60
N LYS A 259 8.93 -1.33 -8.12
CA LYS A 259 10.00 -2.34 -8.16
C LYS A 259 9.87 -3.27 -6.96
N THR A 260 10.06 -4.57 -7.17
CA THR A 260 10.15 -5.55 -6.08
C THR A 260 11.61 -5.67 -5.65
N MET A 261 11.89 -5.34 -4.39
CA MET A 261 13.25 -5.36 -3.86
C MET A 261 13.60 -6.71 -3.22
N GLY A 262 12.62 -7.36 -2.60
CA GLY A 262 12.82 -8.64 -1.96
C GLY A 262 11.56 -9.14 -1.29
N TYR A 263 11.66 -10.34 -0.73
CA TYR A 263 10.61 -10.95 0.07
C TYR A 263 11.20 -11.82 1.17
N PHE A 264 10.43 -11.99 2.25
CA PHE A 264 10.72 -12.91 3.33
C PHE A 264 9.48 -13.75 3.63
N LEU A 265 9.64 -15.06 3.64
CA LEU A 265 8.59 -16.00 4.03
C LEU A 265 8.89 -16.51 5.45
N PRO A 266 8.06 -16.16 6.44
CA PRO A 266 8.04 -16.84 7.73
C PRO A 266 7.67 -18.32 7.51
N SER A 267 8.69 -19.14 7.29
CA SER A 267 8.54 -20.59 7.32
C SER A 267 8.88 -21.08 8.71
N GLY A 268 8.37 -22.27 9.04
CA GLY A 268 8.66 -22.90 10.32
C GLY A 268 10.18 -22.99 10.51
N PRO A 269 10.68 -22.91 11.75
CA PRO A 269 12.10 -22.71 11.97
C PRO A 269 12.94 -23.81 11.32
N ILE A 270 14.09 -23.46 10.74
CA ILE A 270 14.99 -24.43 10.06
C ILE A 270 15.49 -25.56 10.97
N TRP A 271 15.38 -25.39 12.29
CA TRP A 271 15.74 -26.42 13.29
C TRP A 271 14.61 -27.43 13.54
N MET A 272 13.48 -27.29 12.86
CA MET A 272 12.31 -28.15 12.98
C MET A 272 12.24 -29.06 11.75
N ASP A 273 12.38 -30.38 11.96
CA ASP A 273 12.50 -31.37 10.88
C ASP A 273 11.21 -31.52 10.06
N ASP A 274 10.04 -31.49 10.71
CA ASP A 274 8.73 -31.44 10.06
C ASP A 274 7.90 -30.29 10.66
N PRO A 275 8.04 -29.07 10.11
CA PRO A 275 7.30 -27.92 10.61
C PRO A 275 5.80 -28.05 10.44
N LYS A 276 5.34 -28.78 9.43
CA LYS A 276 3.91 -28.99 9.17
C LYS A 276 3.26 -29.79 10.29
N GLU A 277 3.89 -30.90 10.69
CA GLU A 277 3.41 -31.73 11.81
C GLU A 277 3.55 -30.97 13.14
N THR A 278 4.70 -30.35 13.36
CA THR A 278 5.07 -29.78 14.67
C THR A 278 4.32 -28.50 15.00
N LEU A 279 4.15 -27.61 14.02
CA LEU A 279 3.38 -26.36 14.19
C LEU A 279 1.88 -26.59 13.99
N GLY A 280 1.48 -27.78 13.54
CA GLY A 280 0.09 -28.14 13.33
C GLY A 280 -0.59 -27.16 12.38
N TYR A 281 -0.10 -27.03 11.15
CA TYR A 281 -0.68 -26.10 10.16
C TYR A 281 -2.19 -26.30 9.99
N ASP A 282 -2.68 -27.54 10.12
CA ASP A 282 -4.11 -27.88 10.07
C ASP A 282 -4.93 -27.56 11.35
N MET A 283 -4.29 -27.03 12.39
CA MET A 283 -4.89 -26.73 13.71
C MET A 283 -5.14 -25.23 13.96
N ALA A 284 -4.66 -24.35 13.09
CA ALA A 284 -5.08 -22.96 13.08
C ALA A 284 -6.59 -22.88 12.77
N ASP A 285 -7.31 -21.97 13.41
CA ASP A 285 -8.75 -21.78 13.21
C ASP A 285 -9.07 -21.75 11.70
N CYS A 286 -10.18 -22.35 11.27
CA CYS A 286 -10.62 -22.28 9.88
C CYS A 286 -10.85 -20.83 9.39
N TRP A 287 -10.88 -19.86 10.30
CA TRP A 287 -10.83 -18.43 10.00
C TRP A 287 -9.41 -17.81 9.99
N ALA A 288 -8.45 -18.38 10.73
CA ALA A 288 -7.04 -17.95 10.83
C ALA A 288 -6.09 -18.66 9.84
N SER A 289 -6.63 -19.63 9.09
CA SER A 289 -6.03 -20.31 7.94
C SER A 289 -5.05 -21.45 8.25
N CYS A 290 -5.16 -22.54 7.47
CA CYS A 290 -4.45 -23.80 7.71
C CYS A 290 -3.00 -23.84 7.15
N MET A 291 -2.38 -22.70 6.88
CA MET A 291 -1.06 -22.64 6.25
C MET A 291 -0.31 -21.39 6.67
N ILE A 292 0.97 -21.52 6.99
CA ILE A 292 1.86 -20.37 7.15
C ILE A 292 2.51 -20.01 5.80
N PRO A 293 2.92 -18.75 5.59
CA PRO A 293 2.86 -17.63 6.55
C PRO A 293 1.49 -16.96 6.61
N PHE A 294 0.82 -16.84 7.76
CA PHE A 294 -0.34 -15.95 7.91
C PHE A 294 0.10 -14.65 8.60
N ASP A 295 0.70 -13.76 7.82
CA ASP A 295 1.32 -12.55 8.38
C ASP A 295 0.29 -11.46 8.64
N TRP A 296 0.02 -11.21 9.92
CA TRP A 296 -1.02 -10.29 10.39
C TRP A 296 -0.49 -8.88 10.61
N GLY A 297 0.69 -8.76 11.22
CA GLY A 297 1.24 -7.48 11.66
C GLY A 297 2.57 -7.19 11.01
N LEU A 298 2.81 -5.92 10.71
CA LEU A 298 4.10 -5.44 10.25
C LEU A 298 4.39 -4.08 10.88
N GLN A 299 5.63 -3.87 11.29
CA GLN A 299 6.11 -2.55 11.70
C GLN A 299 7.58 -2.39 11.30
N TYR A 300 7.89 -1.27 10.68
CA TYR A 300 9.25 -0.85 10.38
C TYR A 300 9.82 -0.03 11.54
N ASP A 301 11.06 -0.30 11.89
CA ASP A 301 11.85 0.45 12.85
C ASP A 301 12.92 1.24 12.07
N PRO A 302 13.08 2.56 12.32
CA PRO A 302 14.06 3.40 11.63
C PRO A 302 15.54 2.98 11.76
N ARG A 303 15.85 1.98 12.59
CA ARG A 303 17.18 1.32 12.63
C ARG A 303 17.34 0.25 11.53
N GLY A 304 16.34 0.08 10.66
CA GLY A 304 16.32 -0.88 9.56
C GLY A 304 15.74 -2.24 9.92
N TYR A 305 14.99 -2.35 11.01
CA TYR A 305 14.38 -3.62 11.42
C TYR A 305 12.93 -3.69 11.00
N LEU A 306 12.53 -4.85 10.50
CA LEU A 306 11.15 -5.16 10.21
C LEU A 306 10.65 -6.19 11.24
N PHE A 307 9.64 -5.80 12.01
CA PHE A 307 8.95 -6.67 12.94
C PHE A 307 7.71 -7.23 12.25
N ILE A 308 7.63 -8.55 12.17
CA ILE A 308 6.58 -9.27 11.46
C ILE A 308 5.86 -10.16 12.47
N SER A 309 4.55 -10.03 12.55
CA SER A 309 3.72 -10.90 13.37
C SER A 309 3.03 -11.94 12.48
N GLU A 310 3.47 -13.19 12.58
CA GLU A 310 2.80 -14.34 11.96
C GLU A 310 1.90 -15.00 13.00
N MET A 311 0.66 -15.30 12.62
CA MET A 311 -0.40 -15.67 13.56
C MET A 311 -0.16 -17.00 14.28
N VAL A 312 0.57 -17.94 13.67
CA VAL A 312 0.73 -19.30 14.18
C VAL A 312 2.07 -19.53 14.89
N SER A 313 3.15 -18.96 14.36
CA SER A 313 4.54 -19.26 14.71
C SER A 313 5.22 -18.14 15.49
N GLY A 314 4.67 -16.92 15.50
CA GLY A 314 5.07 -15.83 16.37
C GLY A 314 5.66 -14.62 15.66
N VAL A 315 6.58 -13.92 16.34
CA VAL A 315 7.17 -12.67 15.85
C VAL A 315 8.55 -12.92 15.26
N TYR A 316 8.74 -12.43 14.04
CA TYR A 316 10.00 -12.45 13.31
C TYR A 316 10.59 -11.05 13.25
N VAL A 317 11.91 -10.96 13.38
CA VAL A 317 12.65 -9.71 13.19
C VAL A 317 13.61 -9.95 12.04
N VAL A 318 13.40 -9.24 10.95
CA VAL A 318 14.25 -9.31 9.76
C VAL A 318 14.82 -7.94 9.45
N GLN A 319 15.84 -7.90 8.61
CA GLN A 319 16.51 -6.68 8.20
C GLN A 319 16.91 -6.83 6.73
N MET A 320 16.61 -5.80 5.94
CA MET A 320 17.08 -5.68 4.57
C MET A 320 18.52 -5.13 4.60
N GLU A 321 19.37 -5.56 3.67
CA GLU A 321 20.77 -5.12 3.65
C GLU A 321 20.88 -3.62 3.40
N GLU A 322 20.03 -3.07 2.54
CA GLU A 322 20.03 -1.66 2.14
C GLU A 322 19.54 -0.73 3.25
N ASP A 323 18.73 -1.22 4.20
CA ASP A 323 18.26 -0.42 5.35
C ASP A 323 19.14 -0.57 6.60
N LYS A 324 20.26 -1.30 6.51
CA LYS A 324 21.17 -1.49 7.65
C LYS A 324 21.75 -0.15 8.08
N ASN A 325 21.34 0.30 9.27
CA ASN A 325 21.97 1.44 9.89
C ASN A 325 23.31 1.01 10.55
N PRO A 326 24.47 1.51 10.06
CA PRO A 326 25.79 1.13 10.59
C PRO A 326 26.02 1.60 12.02
N ASP A 327 25.24 2.56 12.52
CA ASP A 327 25.29 3.00 13.92
C ASP A 327 24.57 2.02 14.87
N PHE A 328 23.78 1.09 14.32
CA PHE A 328 22.99 0.10 15.06
C PHE A 328 23.23 -1.33 14.58
N VAL A 329 24.50 -1.75 14.48
CA VAL A 329 24.85 -3.15 14.12
C VAL A 329 24.58 -4.09 15.28
N TYR A 330 23.64 -5.02 15.11
CA TYR A 330 23.42 -6.11 16.07
C TYR A 330 24.14 -7.38 15.57
N PRO A 331 25.00 -8.00 16.39
CA PRO A 331 25.61 -9.28 16.02
C PRO A 331 24.52 -10.36 15.93
N PRO A 332 24.65 -11.33 14.99
CA PRO A 332 23.72 -12.45 14.92
C PRO A 332 23.68 -13.20 16.26
N LEU A 333 22.47 -13.57 16.69
CA LEU A 333 22.22 -14.29 17.94
C LEU A 333 22.89 -15.67 18.00
N TYR A 334 23.15 -16.25 16.82
CA TYR A 334 23.83 -17.54 16.68
C TYR A 334 25.16 -17.35 15.94
N PRO A 335 26.24 -18.01 16.38
CA PRO A 335 27.49 -18.02 15.63
C PRO A 335 27.23 -18.59 14.23
N THR A 336 27.63 -17.84 13.20
CA THR A 336 27.87 -18.43 11.89
C THR A 336 29.18 -19.20 12.01
N ASP A 337 29.11 -20.53 11.98
CA ASP A 337 30.32 -21.35 11.86
C ASP A 337 30.93 -21.07 10.48
N ASP A 338 31.96 -20.22 10.43
CA ASP A 338 32.83 -20.02 9.26
C ASP A 338 33.69 -21.26 8.95
#